data_AF-A0A7X7JF73-F1
#
_entry.id   AF-A0A7X7JF73-F1
#
_cell.length_a   1.000
_cell.length_b   1.000
_cell.length_c   1.000
_cell.angle_alpha   90.00
_cell.angle_beta   90.00
_cell.angle_gamma   90.00
#
_symmetry.space_group_name_H-M   'P 1'
#
loop_
_entity.id
_entity.type
_entity.pdbx_description
1 polymer ?
#
loop_
_entity_poly.entity_id
_entity_poly.type
_entity_poly.pdbx_seq_one_letter_code
_entity_poly.pdbx_strand_id
1 'polypeptide(L)'
;DEASLLVRAEQLTATGFDVTVEVPMRVVLFELGPRDHVLFLVVHHIASDGFSLRPLARDIMVAYASRTYGEPPAWSPLTVQYPDYSLWQRDVLGSEDDPESVLSKQIEYWTSQLAGIPDQLDLPSDRLRPETATGEGRTSSFRIDPTLHARLHTLAREHNTSLFMVIHAALSVLLSRLSDTDDIAIGTPIAGRGEAALDDLVGMFVNTLVLRTTFENDVPFEQLLAQVRETDLDAFAHADVPFERLVEIIDPERSQARHPLFQVALTFQNTGAVDFELDGITASAFEYEAPIAKFDLQFTFADSIGAGSIVADNGAGGMDFAITYATDLFDDLRVAAFAEQLLRILRAVVEDPAVVVGDIGILDDFERELVVSRWNSLGDDVAPADVTLVDMFEAQVAARGDAVAVRFGDESVSYRELGSRVRRLARHLIDVGVGPESLVAVTLPRSVDLVVALLAVLEAGGGYLPVDPNSPAERIEFLVSDAQPVAVVTHSGEDVSFPGGVPVIELDRVDLSGVDDAPILDAERRATLGSTNLAYVIYTSGSTGRPKGVLIPHRNAVRLMVNTESVYG
;
A
#
# COMPACT_ATOMS: atom_id res chain seq x y z
N ASP A 1 -1.21 -37.84 22.02
CA ASP A 1 -2.40 -37.45 21.24
C ASP A 1 -1.94 -36.52 20.12
N GLU A 2 -2.83 -36.18 19.19
CA GLU A 2 -2.50 -35.37 18.00
C GLU A 2 -2.00 -33.96 18.36
N ALA A 3 -2.53 -33.35 19.43
CA ALA A 3 -2.04 -32.06 19.92
C ALA A 3 -0.57 -32.13 20.39
N SER A 4 -0.18 -33.22 21.07
CA SER A 4 1.22 -33.42 21.46
C SER A 4 2.18 -33.71 20.28
N LEU A 5 1.65 -34.20 19.14
CA LEU A 5 2.43 -34.46 17.93
C LEU A 5 2.90 -33.14 17.32
N LEU A 6 1.99 -32.18 17.12
CA LEU A 6 2.29 -30.88 16.50
C LEU A 6 3.33 -30.09 17.29
N VAL A 7 3.16 -29.99 18.61
CA VAL A 7 4.14 -29.31 19.49
C VAL A 7 5.54 -29.95 19.40
N ARG A 8 5.61 -31.28 19.28
CA ARG A 8 6.90 -31.98 19.13
C ARG A 8 7.48 -31.80 17.74
N ALA A 9 6.66 -31.80 16.70
CA ALA A 9 7.08 -31.51 15.33
C ALA A 9 7.68 -30.10 15.22
N GLU A 10 7.02 -29.10 15.79
CA GLU A 10 7.51 -27.72 15.88
C GLU A 10 8.89 -27.63 16.55
N GLN A 11 9.05 -28.26 17.72
CA GLN A 11 10.34 -28.31 18.43
C GLN A 11 11.46 -28.94 17.60
N LEU A 12 11.14 -30.01 16.85
CA LEU A 12 12.10 -30.68 15.97
C LEU A 12 12.51 -29.78 14.80
N THR A 13 11.57 -29.00 14.24
CA THR A 13 11.84 -28.05 13.15
C THR A 13 12.56 -26.78 13.60
N ALA A 14 12.32 -26.32 14.83
CA ALA A 14 12.93 -25.12 15.38
C ALA A 14 14.41 -25.30 15.78
N THR A 15 14.86 -26.54 15.96
CA THR A 15 16.25 -26.84 16.28
C THR A 15 17.09 -26.71 14.99
N GLY A 16 18.01 -25.74 14.93
CA GLY A 16 18.89 -25.55 13.77
C GLY A 16 19.83 -26.74 13.52
N PHE A 17 20.47 -26.77 12.35
CA PHE A 17 21.52 -27.75 12.03
C PHE A 17 22.90 -27.09 11.93
N ASP A 18 23.95 -27.73 12.43
CA ASP A 18 25.34 -27.38 12.08
C ASP A 18 25.80 -28.22 10.88
N VAL A 19 25.49 -27.72 9.68
CA VAL A 19 25.76 -28.40 8.40
C VAL A 19 27.26 -28.67 8.15
N THR A 20 28.17 -28.15 8.99
CA THR A 20 29.60 -28.38 8.86
C THR A 20 30.09 -29.67 9.52
N VAL A 21 29.33 -30.22 10.47
CA VAL A 21 29.74 -31.38 11.28
C VAL A 21 28.69 -32.47 11.43
N GLU A 22 27.40 -32.18 11.18
CA GLU A 22 26.33 -33.17 11.25
C GLU A 22 25.65 -33.42 9.91
N VAL A 23 25.13 -34.64 9.73
CA VAL A 23 24.23 -34.96 8.62
C VAL A 23 22.93 -34.19 8.87
N PRO A 24 22.51 -33.29 7.97
CA PRO A 24 21.47 -32.32 8.29
C PRO A 24 20.06 -32.89 8.06
N MET A 25 19.81 -34.03 8.72
CA MET A 25 18.61 -34.84 8.62
C MET A 25 18.22 -35.36 10.00
N ARG A 26 16.95 -35.26 10.36
CA ARG A 26 16.37 -35.88 11.57
C ARG A 26 15.16 -36.70 11.17
N VAL A 27 15.09 -37.92 11.68
CA VAL A 27 13.98 -38.86 11.46
C VAL A 27 13.38 -39.22 12.80
N VAL A 28 12.07 -39.04 12.94
CA VAL A 28 11.32 -39.43 14.14
C VAL A 28 10.08 -40.19 13.72
N LEU A 29 9.84 -41.35 14.32
CA LEU A 29 8.58 -42.07 14.17
C LEU A 29 7.75 -41.84 15.43
N PHE A 30 6.61 -41.18 15.27
CA PHE A 30 5.63 -40.99 16.33
C PHE A 30 4.62 -42.13 16.30
N GLU A 31 4.42 -42.80 17.43
CA GLU A 31 3.35 -43.79 17.63
C GLU A 31 2.13 -43.07 18.23
N LEU A 32 1.05 -42.96 17.44
CA LEU A 32 -0.22 -42.37 17.89
C LEU A 32 -1.14 -43.43 18.50
N GLY A 33 -0.98 -44.68 18.08
CA GLY A 33 -1.67 -45.85 18.60
C GLY A 33 -1.14 -47.14 17.98
N PRO A 34 -1.80 -48.29 18.22
CA PRO A 34 -1.29 -49.61 17.78
C PRO A 34 -1.19 -49.79 16.26
N ARG A 35 -1.88 -48.93 15.49
CA ARG A 35 -1.95 -48.99 14.02
C ARG A 35 -1.60 -47.68 13.35
N ASP A 36 -1.49 -46.59 14.12
CA ASP A 36 -1.38 -45.23 13.59
C ASP A 36 -0.03 -44.66 13.98
N HIS A 37 0.77 -44.34 12.96
CA HIS A 37 2.12 -43.82 13.13
C HIS A 37 2.36 -42.65 12.18
N VAL A 38 3.19 -41.70 12.61
CA VAL A 38 3.62 -40.57 11.79
C VAL A 38 5.13 -40.60 11.67
N LEU A 39 5.65 -40.82 10.45
CA LEU A 39 7.07 -40.68 10.15
C LEU A 39 7.35 -39.21 9.82
N PHE A 40 8.02 -38.53 10.74
CA PHE A 40 8.41 -37.14 10.59
C PHE A 40 9.87 -37.03 10.18
N LEU A 41 10.11 -36.34 9.08
CA LEU A 41 11.42 -36.14 8.49
C LEU A 41 11.72 -34.64 8.37
N VAL A 42 12.81 -34.21 9.01
CA VAL A 42 13.34 -32.85 8.86
C VAL A 42 14.65 -32.96 8.10
N VAL A 43 14.72 -32.35 6.91
CA VAL A 43 15.95 -32.24 6.12
C VAL A 43 16.26 -30.76 5.92
N HIS A 44 17.49 -30.36 6.19
CA HIS A 44 17.92 -29.00 5.89
C HIS A 44 17.91 -28.79 4.36
N HIS A 45 17.42 -27.63 3.92
CA HIS A 45 17.18 -27.34 2.51
C HIS A 45 18.44 -27.41 1.62
N ILE A 46 19.63 -27.32 2.23
CA ILE A 46 20.94 -27.53 1.56
C ILE A 46 21.11 -28.95 0.98
N ALA A 47 20.42 -29.95 1.56
CA ALA A 47 20.57 -31.35 1.19
C ALA A 47 19.36 -31.88 0.37
N SER A 48 18.27 -31.13 0.30
CA SER A 48 17.03 -31.55 -0.35
C SER A 48 16.18 -30.34 -0.70
N ASP A 49 15.60 -30.35 -1.89
CA ASP A 49 14.54 -29.44 -2.33
C ASP A 49 13.16 -30.12 -2.31
N GLY A 50 12.10 -29.40 -2.70
CA GLY A 50 10.74 -29.94 -2.76
C GLY A 50 10.59 -31.12 -3.73
N PHE A 51 11.34 -31.11 -4.85
CA PHE A 51 11.34 -32.21 -5.83
C PHE A 51 11.97 -33.49 -5.27
N SER A 52 12.95 -33.36 -4.38
CA SER A 52 13.63 -34.47 -3.71
C SER A 52 12.72 -35.27 -2.77
N LEU A 53 11.59 -34.70 -2.31
CA LEU A 53 10.70 -35.38 -1.36
C LEU A 53 10.09 -36.65 -1.95
N ARG A 54 9.73 -36.64 -3.24
CA ARG A 54 9.12 -37.80 -3.91
C ARG A 54 10.07 -38.99 -4.08
N PRO A 55 11.28 -38.86 -4.66
CA PRO A 55 12.23 -39.96 -4.75
C PRO A 55 12.66 -40.44 -3.35
N LEU A 56 12.81 -39.52 -2.38
CA LEU A 56 13.13 -39.88 -1.00
C LEU A 56 12.03 -40.73 -0.36
N ALA A 57 10.76 -40.31 -0.48
CA ALA A 57 9.63 -41.07 0.05
C ALA A 57 9.49 -42.43 -0.62
N ARG A 58 9.64 -42.51 -1.95
CA ARG A 58 9.65 -43.76 -2.70
C ARG A 58 10.73 -44.71 -2.17
N ASP A 59 11.96 -44.23 -2.03
CA ASP A 59 13.10 -45.07 -1.66
C ASP A 59 12.99 -45.58 -0.21
N ILE A 60 12.41 -44.78 0.69
CA ILE A 60 12.03 -45.19 2.04
C ILE A 60 10.98 -46.32 2.00
N MET A 61 9.95 -46.19 1.16
CA MET A 61 8.91 -47.22 1.02
C MET A 61 9.44 -48.53 0.44
N VAL A 62 10.31 -48.44 -0.58
CA VAL A 62 10.99 -49.62 -1.13
C VAL A 62 11.82 -50.31 -0.06
N ALA A 63 12.58 -49.54 0.74
CA ALA A 63 13.36 -50.10 1.85
C ALA A 63 12.47 -50.74 2.91
N TYR A 64 11.38 -50.10 3.28
CA TYR A 64 10.43 -50.65 4.22
C TYR A 64 9.88 -52.00 3.73
N ALA A 65 9.36 -52.04 2.50
CA ALA A 65 8.81 -53.25 1.90
C ALA A 65 9.84 -54.38 1.78
N SER A 66 11.06 -54.13 1.30
CA SER A 66 12.08 -55.19 1.24
C SER A 66 12.43 -55.74 2.63
N ARG A 67 12.46 -54.87 3.65
CA ARG A 67 12.79 -55.26 5.02
C ARG A 67 11.68 -56.09 5.68
N THR A 68 10.40 -55.93 5.34
CA THR A 68 9.33 -56.79 5.86
C THR A 68 9.46 -58.24 5.39
N TYR A 69 10.07 -58.47 4.23
CA TYR A 69 10.40 -59.81 3.70
C TYR A 69 11.80 -60.31 4.11
N GLY A 70 12.56 -59.54 4.88
CA GLY A 70 13.91 -59.92 5.31
C GLY A 70 14.99 -59.76 4.24
N GLU A 71 14.71 -59.00 3.18
CA GLU A 71 15.61 -58.79 2.05
C GLU A 71 16.30 -57.40 2.13
N PRO A 72 17.47 -57.21 1.48
CA PRO A 72 18.01 -55.88 1.24
C PRO A 72 17.15 -55.10 0.23
N PRO A 73 17.02 -53.76 0.37
CA PRO A 73 16.40 -52.93 -0.66
C PRO A 73 17.10 -53.09 -2.01
N ALA A 74 16.31 -53.28 -3.06
CA ALA A 74 16.79 -53.45 -4.43
C ALA A 74 16.60 -52.14 -5.22
N TRP A 75 17.32 -51.09 -4.85
CA TRP A 75 17.33 -49.84 -5.61
C TRP A 75 18.18 -49.96 -6.87
N SER A 76 17.75 -49.30 -7.94
CA SER A 76 18.64 -49.04 -9.08
C SER A 76 19.72 -48.04 -8.65
N PRO A 77 21.03 -48.31 -8.90
CA PRO A 77 22.07 -47.33 -8.65
C PRO A 77 21.80 -46.04 -9.44
N LEU A 78 21.98 -44.88 -8.80
CA LEU A 78 21.88 -43.59 -9.46
C LEU A 78 22.98 -43.43 -10.51
N THR A 79 22.61 -42.89 -11.68
CA THR A 79 23.54 -42.65 -12.80
C THR A 79 24.59 -41.59 -12.46
N VAL A 80 24.22 -40.61 -11.64
CA VAL A 80 25.07 -39.51 -11.18
C VAL A 80 24.83 -39.23 -9.70
N GLN A 81 25.82 -38.68 -9.00
CA GLN A 81 25.69 -38.18 -7.64
C GLN A 81 25.67 -36.65 -7.63
N TYR A 82 25.18 -36.04 -6.55
CA TYR A 82 25.13 -34.58 -6.42
C TYR A 82 26.49 -33.89 -6.59
N PRO A 83 27.63 -34.42 -6.08
CA PRO A 83 28.95 -33.85 -6.35
C PRO A 83 29.32 -33.85 -7.84
N ASP A 84 28.90 -34.86 -8.61
CA ASP A 84 29.16 -34.93 -10.05
C ASP A 84 28.42 -33.79 -10.77
N TYR A 85 27.16 -33.55 -10.38
CA TYR A 85 26.37 -32.42 -10.87
C TYR A 85 27.03 -31.07 -10.53
N SER A 86 27.46 -30.85 -9.29
CA SER A 86 28.09 -29.58 -8.88
C SER A 86 29.40 -29.31 -9.63
N LEU A 87 30.21 -30.33 -9.89
CA LEU A 87 31.44 -30.20 -10.67
C LEU A 87 31.13 -29.91 -12.15
N TRP A 88 30.20 -30.66 -12.73
CA TRP A 88 29.77 -30.46 -14.12
C TRP A 88 29.20 -29.05 -14.35
N GLN A 89 28.32 -28.58 -13.45
CA GLN A 89 27.72 -27.26 -13.55
C GLN A 89 28.79 -26.17 -13.53
N ARG A 90 29.78 -26.26 -12.63
CA ARG A 90 30.89 -25.32 -12.58
C ARG A 90 31.73 -25.33 -13.87
N ASP A 91 32.02 -26.51 -14.40
CA ASP A 91 32.83 -26.66 -15.60
C ASP A 91 32.10 -26.13 -16.86
N VAL A 92 30.77 -26.30 -16.94
CA VAL A 92 29.94 -25.80 -18.06
C VAL A 92 29.74 -24.29 -17.99
N LEU A 93 29.49 -23.75 -16.79
CA LEU A 93 29.27 -22.31 -16.61
C LEU A 93 30.54 -21.49 -16.83
N GLY A 94 31.70 -22.07 -16.56
CA GLY A 94 32.99 -21.42 -16.69
C GLY A 94 33.30 -20.50 -15.51
N SER A 95 34.18 -19.52 -15.73
CA SER A 95 34.61 -18.56 -14.70
C SER A 95 33.99 -17.18 -14.92
N GLU A 96 33.73 -16.46 -13.83
CA GLU A 96 33.35 -15.03 -13.87
C GLU A 96 34.49 -14.14 -14.40
N ASP A 97 35.73 -14.60 -14.30
CA ASP A 97 36.90 -13.87 -14.82
C ASP A 97 37.04 -13.98 -16.35
N ASP A 98 36.26 -14.85 -17.00
CA ASP A 98 36.23 -15.01 -18.45
C ASP A 98 34.96 -14.35 -19.02
N PRO A 99 35.07 -13.22 -19.74
CA PRO A 99 33.92 -12.51 -20.30
C PRO A 99 33.11 -13.35 -21.30
N GLU A 100 33.71 -14.40 -21.89
CA GLU A 100 33.03 -15.24 -22.86
C GLU A 100 32.29 -16.43 -22.23
N SER A 101 32.47 -16.66 -20.93
CA SER A 101 31.82 -17.75 -20.19
C SER A 101 30.30 -17.56 -20.14
N VAL A 102 29.58 -18.68 -19.98
CA VAL A 102 28.12 -18.65 -19.84
C VAL A 102 27.74 -17.87 -18.58
N LEU A 103 28.48 -18.08 -17.48
CA LEU A 103 28.26 -17.40 -16.21
C LEU A 103 28.35 -15.87 -16.36
N SER A 104 29.41 -15.36 -16.98
CA SER A 104 29.62 -13.92 -17.17
C SER A 104 28.50 -13.28 -18.00
N LYS A 105 28.06 -13.95 -19.06
CA LYS A 105 26.96 -13.47 -19.92
C LYS A 105 25.62 -13.43 -19.19
N GLN A 106 25.32 -14.45 -18.38
CA GLN A 106 24.10 -14.45 -17.57
C GLN A 106 24.16 -13.41 -16.44
N ILE A 107 25.33 -13.21 -15.82
CA ILE A 107 25.54 -12.13 -14.85
C ILE A 107 25.30 -10.75 -15.49
N GLU A 108 25.82 -10.51 -16.70
CA GLU A 108 25.61 -9.25 -17.43
C GLU A 108 24.12 -9.02 -17.70
N TYR A 109 23.40 -10.05 -18.16
CA TYR A 109 21.95 -10.00 -18.33
C TYR A 109 21.25 -9.59 -17.03
N TRP A 110 21.49 -10.30 -15.92
CA TRP A 110 20.82 -10.01 -14.64
C TRP A 110 21.18 -8.63 -14.08
N THR A 111 22.44 -8.23 -14.22
CA THR A 111 22.89 -6.89 -13.81
C THR A 111 22.14 -5.81 -14.59
N SER A 112 21.92 -6.00 -15.89
CA SER A 112 21.14 -5.07 -16.71
C SER A 112 19.65 -5.12 -16.37
N GLN A 113 19.06 -6.30 -16.20
CA GLN A 113 17.62 -6.46 -15.95
C GLN A 113 17.20 -5.92 -14.58
N LEU A 114 18.04 -6.12 -13.56
CA LEU A 114 17.76 -5.70 -12.18
C LEU A 114 18.32 -4.30 -11.86
N ALA A 115 18.88 -3.60 -12.83
CA ALA A 115 19.44 -2.27 -12.65
C ALA A 115 18.37 -1.27 -12.17
N GLY A 116 18.58 -0.67 -11.00
CA GLY A 116 17.65 0.32 -10.44
C GLY A 116 16.32 -0.27 -9.94
N ILE A 117 16.28 -1.58 -9.69
CA ILE A 117 15.14 -2.22 -9.02
C ILE A 117 14.87 -1.52 -7.66
N PRO A 118 13.61 -1.27 -7.29
CA PRO A 118 13.28 -0.74 -5.97
C PRO A 118 13.75 -1.67 -4.84
N ASP A 119 14.25 -1.10 -3.75
CA ASP A 119 14.68 -1.88 -2.57
C ASP A 119 13.52 -2.60 -1.86
N GLN A 120 12.29 -2.10 -2.04
CA GLN A 120 11.08 -2.58 -1.39
C GLN A 120 9.83 -2.23 -2.20
N LEU A 121 8.93 -3.21 -2.33
CA LEU A 121 7.56 -3.03 -2.78
C LEU A 121 6.67 -2.66 -1.59
N ASP A 122 6.12 -1.45 -1.58
CA ASP A 122 5.27 -0.95 -0.49
C ASP A 122 3.80 -1.36 -0.70
N LEU A 123 3.41 -2.46 -0.06
CA LEU A 123 2.03 -2.95 -0.07
C LEU A 123 1.21 -2.37 1.09
N PRO A 124 -0.12 -2.22 0.92
CA PRO A 124 -1.01 -1.76 1.97
C PRO A 124 -1.14 -2.82 3.06
N SER A 125 -0.25 -2.73 4.05
CA SER A 125 -0.16 -3.59 5.21
C SER A 125 -1.03 -3.08 6.36
N ASP A 126 -1.47 -3.99 7.23
CA ASP A 126 -2.29 -3.65 8.40
C ASP A 126 -1.43 -3.13 9.56
N ARG A 127 -0.11 -3.30 9.46
CA ARG A 127 0.89 -2.93 10.47
C ARG A 127 2.14 -2.37 9.81
N LEU A 128 2.87 -1.53 10.54
CA LEU A 128 4.19 -1.07 10.11
C LEU A 128 5.17 -2.24 10.11
N ARG A 129 6.02 -2.31 9.09
CA ARG A 129 7.09 -3.31 9.00
C ARG A 129 8.02 -3.22 10.22
N PRO A 130 8.30 -4.33 10.93
CA PRO A 130 9.26 -4.34 12.03
C PRO A 130 10.71 -4.19 11.51
N GLU A 131 11.65 -3.81 12.38
CA GLU A 131 13.08 -3.74 12.02
C GLU A 131 13.70 -5.13 11.72
N THR A 132 13.08 -6.20 12.23
CA THR A 132 13.49 -7.58 12.03
C THR A 132 12.24 -8.42 11.86
N ALA A 133 12.17 -9.19 10.78
CA ALA A 133 11.04 -10.07 10.52
C ALA A 133 11.05 -11.23 11.52
N THR A 134 9.88 -11.57 12.08
CA THR A 134 9.74 -12.73 12.98
C THR A 134 9.83 -14.05 12.22
N GLY A 135 9.51 -14.02 10.93
CA GLY A 135 9.35 -15.20 10.08
C GLY A 135 8.04 -15.95 10.33
N GLU A 136 7.17 -15.46 11.22
CA GLU A 136 5.85 -16.04 11.46
C GLU A 136 4.95 -15.80 10.24
N GLY A 137 4.31 -16.89 9.81
CA GLY A 137 3.45 -16.88 8.64
C GLY A 137 2.14 -17.59 8.87
N ARG A 138 1.14 -17.22 8.08
CA ARG A 138 -0.13 -17.93 7.95
C ARG A 138 -0.47 -18.14 6.49
N THR A 139 -1.30 -19.13 6.22
CA THR A 139 -1.73 -19.48 4.88
C THR A 139 -3.25 -19.40 4.78
N SER A 140 -3.74 -18.78 3.71
CA SER A 140 -5.16 -18.72 3.36
C SER A 140 -5.37 -19.32 1.97
N SER A 141 -6.34 -20.22 1.82
CA SER A 141 -6.61 -20.94 0.56
C SER A 141 -7.85 -20.42 -0.15
N PHE A 142 -7.78 -20.40 -1.47
CA PHE A 142 -8.75 -19.83 -2.39
C PHE A 142 -8.87 -20.73 -3.64
N ARG A 143 -9.85 -20.45 -4.49
CA ARG A 143 -10.14 -21.27 -5.66
C ARG A 143 -10.46 -20.43 -6.90
N ILE A 144 -9.87 -20.82 -8.02
CA ILE A 144 -10.27 -20.47 -9.37
C ILE A 144 -11.26 -21.54 -9.84
N ASP A 145 -12.48 -21.14 -10.13
CA ASP A 145 -13.50 -22.07 -10.59
C ASP A 145 -13.13 -22.70 -11.95
N PRO A 146 -13.67 -23.90 -12.27
CA PRO A 146 -13.33 -24.60 -13.52
C PRO A 146 -13.59 -23.79 -14.80
N THR A 147 -14.59 -22.91 -14.79
CA THR A 147 -14.93 -22.09 -15.97
C THR A 147 -13.87 -21.02 -16.20
N LEU A 148 -13.49 -20.29 -15.15
CA LEU A 148 -12.42 -19.30 -15.22
C LEU A 148 -11.08 -19.97 -15.58
N HIS A 149 -10.75 -21.10 -14.96
CA HIS A 149 -9.54 -21.85 -15.24
C HIS A 149 -9.41 -22.25 -16.72
N ALA A 150 -10.47 -22.81 -17.30
CA ALA A 150 -10.49 -23.18 -18.72
C ALA A 150 -10.31 -21.95 -19.63
N ARG A 151 -10.91 -20.80 -19.29
CA ARG A 151 -10.73 -19.56 -20.05
C ARG A 151 -9.32 -19.01 -19.96
N LEU A 152 -8.67 -19.09 -18.79
CA LEU A 152 -7.26 -18.70 -18.63
C LEU A 152 -6.34 -19.57 -19.50
N HIS A 153 -6.59 -20.87 -19.60
CA HIS A 153 -5.85 -21.74 -20.52
C HIS A 153 -6.07 -21.38 -21.99
N THR A 154 -7.29 -21.02 -22.38
CA THR A 154 -7.58 -20.54 -23.74
C THR A 154 -6.83 -19.25 -24.02
N LEU A 155 -6.89 -18.27 -23.13
CA LEU A 155 -6.15 -17.02 -23.23
C LEU A 155 -4.64 -17.26 -23.40
N ALA A 156 -4.07 -18.14 -22.57
CA ALA A 156 -2.67 -18.51 -22.66
C ALA A 156 -2.31 -19.08 -24.04
N ARG A 157 -3.14 -19.98 -24.57
CA ARG A 157 -2.94 -20.57 -25.91
C ARG A 157 -3.04 -19.54 -27.04
N GLU A 158 -4.03 -18.65 -26.98
CA GLU A 158 -4.27 -17.63 -28.00
C GLU A 158 -3.10 -16.63 -28.09
N HIS A 159 -2.47 -16.30 -26.97
CA HIS A 159 -1.32 -15.40 -26.90
C HIS A 159 0.04 -16.10 -26.89
N ASN A 160 0.10 -17.43 -27.13
CA ASN A 160 1.31 -18.25 -27.09
C ASN A 160 2.11 -18.10 -25.77
N THR A 161 1.40 -17.99 -24.66
CA THR A 161 1.93 -17.93 -23.30
C THR A 161 1.57 -19.19 -22.50
N SER A 162 2.20 -19.34 -21.34
CA SER A 162 1.80 -20.35 -20.35
C SER A 162 0.75 -19.78 -19.39
N LEU A 163 0.02 -20.65 -18.69
CA LEU A 163 -0.87 -20.22 -17.61
C LEU A 163 -0.09 -19.48 -16.51
N PHE A 164 1.16 -19.88 -16.24
CA PHE A 164 2.07 -19.19 -15.34
C PHE A 164 2.26 -17.72 -15.75
N MET A 165 2.55 -17.45 -17.03
CA MET A 165 2.73 -16.08 -17.55
C MET A 165 1.45 -15.25 -17.44
N VAL A 166 0.27 -15.85 -17.66
CA VAL A 166 -1.01 -15.15 -17.48
C VAL A 166 -1.23 -14.76 -16.01
N ILE A 167 -0.98 -15.69 -15.08
CA ILE A 167 -1.10 -15.42 -13.64
C ILE A 167 -0.05 -14.41 -13.18
N HIS A 168 1.19 -14.52 -13.67
CA HIS A 168 2.26 -13.57 -13.41
C HIS A 168 1.87 -12.16 -13.86
N ALA A 169 1.39 -11.99 -15.09
CA ALA A 169 0.92 -10.69 -15.59
C ALA A 169 -0.24 -10.13 -14.74
N ALA A 170 -1.23 -10.96 -14.40
CA ALA A 170 -2.35 -10.54 -13.56
C ALA A 170 -1.92 -10.16 -12.13
N LEU A 171 -0.97 -10.89 -11.55
CA LEU A 171 -0.38 -10.58 -10.25
C LEU A 171 0.43 -9.27 -10.33
N SER A 172 1.21 -9.04 -11.38
CA SER A 172 1.93 -7.79 -11.58
C SER A 172 0.98 -6.58 -11.67
N VAL A 173 -0.16 -6.72 -12.36
CA VAL A 173 -1.22 -5.70 -12.35
C VAL A 173 -1.74 -5.47 -10.93
N LEU A 174 -2.07 -6.53 -10.19
CA LEU A 174 -2.53 -6.37 -8.80
C LEU A 174 -1.52 -5.61 -7.95
N LEU A 175 -0.26 -6.03 -7.98
CA LEU A 175 0.80 -5.43 -7.16
C LEU A 175 1.00 -3.97 -7.54
N SER A 176 1.09 -3.64 -8.83
CA SER A 176 1.19 -2.25 -9.31
C SER A 176 0.06 -1.37 -8.78
N ARG A 177 -1.18 -1.87 -8.81
CA ARG A 177 -2.36 -1.14 -8.31
C ARG A 177 -2.38 -0.99 -6.78
N LEU A 178 -1.77 -1.91 -6.04
CA LEU A 178 -1.69 -1.87 -4.58
C LEU A 178 -0.55 -0.98 -4.07
N SER A 179 0.57 -0.92 -4.79
CA SER A 179 1.78 -0.21 -4.36
C SER A 179 2.05 1.11 -5.08
N ASP A 180 1.18 1.52 -6.02
CA ASP A 180 1.32 2.76 -6.81
C ASP A 180 2.68 2.88 -7.52
N THR A 181 3.18 1.76 -8.06
CA THR A 181 4.41 1.70 -8.87
C THR A 181 4.18 0.92 -10.15
N ASP A 182 4.89 1.29 -11.21
CA ASP A 182 4.92 0.62 -12.51
C ASP A 182 6.02 -0.45 -12.61
N ASP A 183 6.90 -0.55 -11.62
CA ASP A 183 8.05 -1.46 -11.60
C ASP A 183 7.88 -2.56 -10.55
N ILE A 184 7.58 -3.79 -11.01
CA ILE A 184 7.21 -4.93 -10.17
C ILE A 184 8.24 -6.04 -10.30
N ALA A 185 8.72 -6.54 -9.17
CA ALA A 185 9.60 -7.70 -9.08
C ALA A 185 8.95 -8.84 -8.30
N ILE A 186 8.82 -10.00 -8.95
CA ILE A 186 8.25 -11.22 -8.36
C ILE A 186 9.30 -12.32 -8.37
N GLY A 187 9.53 -12.95 -7.23
CA GLY A 187 10.39 -14.12 -7.14
C GLY A 187 9.66 -15.38 -7.60
N THR A 188 10.34 -16.25 -8.35
CA THR A 188 9.81 -17.57 -8.71
C THR A 188 10.86 -18.66 -8.49
N PRO A 189 10.55 -19.73 -7.72
CA PRO A 189 11.44 -20.87 -7.63
C PRO A 189 11.35 -21.71 -8.91
N ILE A 190 12.50 -22.15 -9.40
CA ILE A 190 12.64 -23.07 -10.54
C ILE A 190 13.27 -24.37 -10.07
N ALA A 191 12.87 -25.51 -10.64
CA ALA A 191 13.31 -26.83 -10.18
C ALA A 191 14.82 -27.08 -10.35
N GLY A 192 15.47 -26.42 -11.32
CA GLY A 192 16.90 -26.62 -11.67
C GLY A 192 17.25 -28.03 -12.17
N ARG A 193 16.26 -28.87 -12.46
CA ARG A 193 16.41 -30.25 -12.97
C ARG A 193 16.13 -30.30 -14.46
N GLY A 194 17.13 -30.00 -15.28
CA GLY A 194 17.01 -30.01 -16.75
C GLY A 194 17.26 -31.38 -17.40
N GLU A 195 17.89 -32.31 -16.69
CA GLU A 195 18.36 -33.59 -17.20
C GLU A 195 17.68 -34.77 -16.49
N ALA A 196 17.20 -35.77 -17.24
CA ALA A 196 16.49 -36.93 -16.68
C ALA A 196 17.34 -37.75 -15.70
N ALA A 197 18.67 -37.66 -15.79
CA ALA A 197 19.59 -38.29 -14.85
C ALA A 197 19.49 -37.71 -13.42
N LEU A 198 18.88 -36.52 -13.26
CA LEU A 198 18.70 -35.82 -11.99
C LEU A 198 17.34 -36.12 -11.35
N ASP A 199 16.38 -36.71 -12.06
CA ASP A 199 14.99 -36.86 -11.57
C ASP A 199 14.91 -37.68 -10.27
N ASP A 200 15.73 -38.73 -10.15
CA ASP A 200 15.76 -39.63 -9.00
C ASP A 200 16.75 -39.18 -7.90
N LEU A 201 17.52 -38.12 -8.14
CA LEU A 201 18.59 -37.69 -7.24
C LEU A 201 18.02 -36.75 -6.15
N VAL A 202 18.30 -37.06 -4.89
CA VAL A 202 18.03 -36.17 -3.75
C VAL A 202 19.15 -35.13 -3.64
N GLY A 203 18.79 -33.84 -3.63
CA GLY A 203 19.74 -32.73 -3.58
C GLY A 203 19.05 -31.37 -3.67
N MET A 204 19.84 -30.29 -3.57
CA MET A 204 19.37 -28.92 -3.68
C MET A 204 19.56 -28.40 -5.11
N PHE A 205 18.53 -28.52 -5.96
CA PHE A 205 18.60 -28.04 -7.34
C PHE A 205 17.79 -26.75 -7.56
N VAL A 206 16.86 -26.45 -6.65
CA VAL A 206 16.01 -25.27 -6.78
C VAL A 206 16.84 -24.00 -6.80
N ASN A 207 16.64 -23.19 -7.83
CA ASN A 207 17.13 -21.82 -7.89
C ASN A 207 15.94 -20.85 -7.86
N THR A 208 16.19 -19.56 -7.61
CA THR A 208 15.15 -18.53 -7.60
C THR A 208 15.46 -17.46 -8.63
N LEU A 209 14.48 -17.15 -9.48
CA LEU A 209 14.58 -16.06 -10.46
C LEU A 209 13.79 -14.86 -9.97
N VAL A 210 14.25 -13.66 -10.36
CA VAL A 210 13.55 -12.39 -10.10
C VAL A 210 12.94 -11.92 -11.41
N LEU A 211 11.61 -12.05 -11.53
CA LEU A 211 10.87 -11.62 -12.71
C LEU A 211 10.48 -10.16 -12.53
N ARG A 212 11.25 -9.26 -13.16
CA ARG A 212 10.98 -7.81 -13.13
C ARG A 212 10.19 -7.39 -14.36
N THR A 213 9.03 -6.78 -14.14
CA THR A 213 8.19 -6.25 -15.21
C THR A 213 7.88 -4.78 -14.94
N THR A 214 8.18 -3.92 -15.92
CA THR A 214 7.89 -2.48 -15.85
C THR A 214 6.85 -2.11 -16.89
N PHE A 215 5.72 -1.51 -16.50
CA PHE A 215 4.62 -1.21 -17.42
C PHE A 215 3.75 -0.03 -16.97
N GLU A 216 3.32 0.79 -17.93
CA GLU A 216 2.39 1.89 -17.66
C GLU A 216 0.96 1.38 -17.45
N ASN A 217 0.15 2.08 -16.64
CA ASN A 217 -1.22 1.68 -16.35
C ASN A 217 -2.20 1.88 -17.53
N ASP A 218 -1.80 2.54 -18.61
CA ASP A 218 -2.65 2.83 -19.78
C ASP A 218 -2.48 1.81 -20.92
N VAL A 219 -1.66 0.76 -20.72
CA VAL A 219 -1.46 -0.30 -21.72
C VAL A 219 -2.59 -1.34 -21.69
N PRO A 220 -2.97 -1.92 -22.83
CA PRO A 220 -3.82 -3.10 -22.90
C PRO A 220 -3.17 -4.32 -22.24
N PHE A 221 -3.96 -5.17 -21.58
CA PHE A 221 -3.46 -6.38 -20.91
C PHE A 221 -2.71 -7.33 -21.86
N GLU A 222 -3.19 -7.50 -23.09
CA GLU A 222 -2.51 -8.35 -24.08
C GLU A 222 -1.08 -7.88 -24.42
N GLN A 223 -0.80 -6.58 -24.33
CA GLN A 223 0.54 -6.04 -24.54
C GLN A 223 1.44 -6.33 -23.34
N LEU A 224 0.92 -6.15 -22.13
CA LEU A 224 1.61 -6.55 -20.90
C LEU A 224 1.90 -8.06 -20.90
N LEU A 225 0.95 -8.89 -21.32
CA LEU A 225 1.12 -10.34 -21.40
C LEU A 225 2.22 -10.74 -22.39
N ALA A 226 2.32 -10.04 -23.53
CA ALA A 226 3.40 -10.24 -24.49
C ALA A 226 4.77 -9.85 -23.92
N GLN A 227 4.84 -8.75 -23.16
CA GLN A 227 6.06 -8.33 -22.47
C GLN A 227 6.47 -9.34 -21.39
N VAL A 228 5.54 -9.75 -20.53
CA VAL A 228 5.78 -10.78 -19.50
C VAL A 228 6.28 -12.08 -20.13
N ARG A 229 5.75 -12.48 -21.28
CA ARG A 229 6.24 -13.65 -22.01
C ARG A 229 7.71 -13.52 -22.37
N GLU A 230 8.13 -12.38 -22.91
CA GLU A 230 9.53 -12.14 -23.29
C GLU A 230 10.44 -12.13 -22.06
N THR A 231 10.06 -11.36 -21.03
CA THR A 231 10.78 -11.28 -19.75
C THR A 231 10.95 -12.66 -19.11
N ASP A 232 9.88 -13.45 -19.00
CA ASP A 232 9.91 -14.76 -18.36
C ASP A 232 10.78 -15.75 -19.16
N LEU A 233 10.68 -15.76 -20.49
CA LEU A 233 11.51 -16.63 -21.34
C LEU A 233 12.98 -16.27 -21.25
N ASP A 234 13.32 -14.99 -21.26
CA ASP A 234 14.68 -14.52 -21.11
C ASP A 234 15.20 -14.86 -19.70
N ALA A 235 14.41 -14.67 -18.65
CA ALA A 235 14.78 -15.06 -17.29
C ALA A 235 15.07 -16.56 -17.18
N PHE A 236 14.21 -17.41 -17.75
CA PHE A 236 14.42 -18.86 -17.78
C PHE A 236 15.65 -19.28 -18.61
N ALA A 237 16.02 -18.52 -19.65
CA ALA A 237 17.23 -18.78 -20.42
C ALA A 237 18.53 -18.42 -19.68
N HIS A 238 18.44 -17.61 -18.62
CA HIS A 238 19.58 -17.19 -17.78
C HIS A 238 19.44 -17.72 -16.34
N ALA A 239 18.86 -18.91 -16.19
CA ALA A 239 18.47 -19.50 -14.92
C ALA A 239 19.61 -20.12 -14.09
N ASP A 240 20.83 -20.16 -14.62
CA ASP A 240 21.92 -20.92 -14.00
C ASP A 240 22.69 -20.14 -12.93
N VAL A 241 22.57 -18.80 -12.91
CA VAL A 241 23.21 -17.97 -11.88
C VAL A 241 22.48 -18.16 -10.54
N PRO A 242 23.16 -18.60 -9.48
CA PRO A 242 22.53 -18.74 -8.16
C PRO A 242 21.98 -17.41 -7.64
N PHE A 243 20.78 -17.44 -7.05
CA PHE A 243 20.14 -16.25 -6.50
C PHE A 243 21.03 -15.49 -5.50
N GLU A 244 21.71 -16.20 -4.60
CA GLU A 244 22.61 -15.58 -3.62
C GLU A 244 23.74 -14.81 -4.29
N ARG A 245 24.24 -15.32 -5.43
CA ARG A 245 25.26 -14.64 -6.22
C ARG A 245 24.71 -13.37 -6.88
N LEU A 246 23.45 -13.39 -7.34
CA LEU A 246 22.77 -12.19 -7.84
C LEU A 246 22.64 -11.13 -6.76
N VAL A 247 22.25 -11.51 -5.54
CA VAL A 247 22.17 -10.57 -4.40
C VAL A 247 23.54 -9.96 -4.09
N GLU A 248 24.61 -10.74 -4.12
CA GLU A 248 25.98 -10.22 -3.92
C GLU A 248 26.42 -9.23 -5.00
N ILE A 249 26.03 -9.44 -6.25
CA ILE A 249 26.43 -8.60 -7.39
C ILE A 249 25.61 -7.31 -7.44
N ILE A 250 24.30 -7.40 -7.25
CA ILE A 250 23.41 -6.23 -7.23
C ILE A 250 23.63 -5.38 -5.97
N ASP A 251 24.05 -6.01 -4.88
CA ASP A 251 24.31 -5.39 -3.56
C ASP A 251 23.19 -4.44 -3.09
N PRO A 252 21.92 -4.92 -3.04
CA PRO A 252 20.80 -4.10 -2.58
C PRO A 252 20.93 -3.74 -1.09
N GLU A 253 20.15 -2.77 -0.61
CA GLU A 253 20.18 -2.39 0.80
C GLU A 253 19.86 -3.61 1.70
N ARG A 254 20.84 -3.99 2.53
CA ARG A 254 20.69 -5.14 3.43
C ARG A 254 19.68 -4.83 4.53
N SER A 255 18.69 -5.70 4.66
CA SER A 255 17.65 -5.60 5.69
C SER A 255 17.35 -6.97 6.29
N GLN A 256 17.08 -7.01 7.59
CA GLN A 256 16.58 -8.20 8.28
C GLN A 256 15.04 -8.24 8.33
N ALA A 257 14.39 -7.21 7.78
CA ALA A 257 12.94 -7.05 7.80
C ALA A 257 12.25 -7.50 6.51
N ARG A 258 13.02 -7.80 5.46
CA ARG A 258 12.49 -8.14 4.12
C ARG A 258 13.46 -9.03 3.36
N HIS A 259 12.91 -9.80 2.44
CA HIS A 259 13.70 -10.56 1.48
C HIS A 259 14.36 -9.61 0.46
N PRO A 260 15.63 -9.85 0.05
CA PRO A 260 16.30 -9.01 -0.94
C PRO A 260 15.64 -9.13 -2.33
N LEU A 261 15.71 -8.05 -3.11
CA LEU A 261 15.26 -7.92 -4.50
C LEU A 261 13.74 -8.04 -4.75
N PHE A 262 12.98 -8.77 -3.94
CA PHE A 262 11.53 -8.89 -4.09
C PHE A 262 10.87 -9.27 -2.77
N GLN A 263 9.59 -8.91 -2.62
CA GLN A 263 8.78 -9.20 -1.43
C GLN A 263 7.64 -10.17 -1.70
N VAL A 264 7.30 -10.38 -2.98
CA VAL A 264 6.22 -11.28 -3.40
C VAL A 264 6.80 -12.42 -4.22
N ALA A 265 6.41 -13.64 -3.89
CA ALA A 265 6.78 -14.84 -4.63
C ALA A 265 5.56 -15.46 -5.33
N LEU A 266 5.78 -16.01 -6.52
CA LEU A 266 4.81 -16.78 -7.29
C LEU A 266 5.35 -18.19 -7.50
N THR A 267 4.57 -19.22 -7.17
CA THR A 267 4.96 -20.62 -7.28
C THR A 267 3.83 -21.44 -7.89
N PHE A 268 4.19 -22.38 -8.77
CA PHE A 268 3.27 -23.43 -9.24
C PHE A 268 3.73 -24.77 -8.68
N GLN A 269 2.88 -25.40 -7.88
CA GLN A 269 3.11 -26.75 -7.37
C GLN A 269 2.37 -27.75 -8.26
N ASN A 270 3.14 -28.48 -9.07
CA ASN A 270 2.62 -29.58 -9.89
C ASN A 270 3.13 -30.95 -9.41
N THR A 271 3.43 -31.04 -8.12
CA THR A 271 3.85 -32.27 -7.45
C THR A 271 2.60 -33.01 -6.96
N GLY A 272 2.17 -34.03 -7.71
CA GLY A 272 1.06 -34.88 -7.31
C GLY A 272 1.25 -35.53 -5.93
N ALA A 273 0.15 -35.95 -5.32
CA ALA A 273 0.15 -36.55 -4.00
C ALA A 273 1.09 -37.77 -3.89
N VAL A 274 1.76 -37.89 -2.75
CA VAL A 274 2.62 -39.01 -2.41
C VAL A 274 1.81 -40.01 -1.58
N ASP A 275 0.98 -40.80 -2.27
CA ASP A 275 0.22 -41.88 -1.66
C ASP A 275 0.85 -43.24 -2.03
N PHE A 276 1.05 -44.07 -1.02
CA PHE A 276 1.57 -45.42 -1.18
C PHE A 276 0.65 -46.44 -0.51
N GLU A 277 0.32 -47.50 -1.24
CA GLU A 277 -0.31 -48.69 -0.70
C GLU A 277 0.70 -49.85 -0.72
N LEU A 278 0.94 -50.42 0.46
CA LEU A 278 1.73 -51.63 0.68
C LEU A 278 0.84 -52.69 1.31
N ASP A 279 1.27 -53.95 1.27
CA ASP A 279 0.48 -55.06 1.84
C ASP A 279 0.30 -54.87 3.36
N GLY A 280 -0.91 -54.41 3.75
CA GLY A 280 -1.28 -54.11 5.13
C GLY A 280 -0.97 -52.70 5.65
N ILE A 281 -0.45 -51.78 4.84
CA ILE A 281 -0.16 -50.38 5.24
C ILE A 281 -0.57 -49.41 4.13
N THR A 282 -1.30 -48.37 4.52
CA THR A 282 -1.54 -47.19 3.68
C THR A 282 -0.70 -46.04 4.25
N ALA A 283 0.04 -45.36 3.39
CA ALA A 283 0.80 -44.18 3.75
C ALA A 283 0.41 -43.03 2.82
N SER A 284 0.00 -41.93 3.43
CA SER A 284 -0.34 -40.68 2.76
C SER A 284 0.52 -39.57 3.34
N ALA A 285 0.69 -38.49 2.58
CA ALA A 285 1.27 -37.27 3.11
C ALA A 285 0.42 -36.76 4.29
N PHE A 286 1.08 -36.37 5.38
CA PHE A 286 0.45 -35.65 6.48
C PHE A 286 0.69 -34.16 6.25
N GLU A 287 -0.38 -33.40 6.03
CA GLU A 287 -0.29 -31.95 5.84
C GLU A 287 0.11 -31.28 7.15
N TYR A 288 1.34 -30.78 7.19
CA TYR A 288 1.85 -29.93 8.26
C TYR A 288 2.12 -28.54 7.67
N GLU A 289 1.22 -27.60 7.93
CA GLU A 289 1.45 -26.19 7.62
C GLU A 289 2.36 -25.60 8.70
N ALA A 290 3.66 -25.52 8.40
CA ALA A 290 4.56 -24.76 9.24
C ALA A 290 4.14 -23.28 9.18
N PRO A 291 3.97 -22.58 10.31
CA PRO A 291 3.56 -21.17 10.34
C PRO A 291 4.75 -20.26 10.01
N ILE A 292 5.34 -20.44 8.82
CA ILE A 292 6.58 -19.76 8.40
C ILE A 292 6.31 -18.96 7.13
N ALA A 293 6.62 -17.66 7.17
CA ALA A 293 6.64 -16.79 6.01
C ALA A 293 8.09 -16.47 5.61
N LYS A 294 8.48 -16.89 4.41
CA LYS A 294 9.80 -16.56 3.80
C LYS A 294 9.79 -15.21 3.09
N PHE A 295 8.61 -14.76 2.69
CA PHE A 295 8.34 -13.54 1.93
C PHE A 295 7.18 -12.81 2.57
N ASP A 296 6.95 -11.56 2.19
CA ASP A 296 5.79 -10.80 2.68
C ASP A 296 4.49 -11.48 2.22
N LEU A 297 4.44 -11.89 0.94
CA LEU A 297 3.36 -12.67 0.33
C LEU A 297 3.96 -13.75 -0.59
N GLN A 298 3.40 -14.95 -0.55
CA GLN A 298 3.72 -16.03 -1.49
C GLN A 298 2.43 -16.63 -2.05
N PHE A 299 2.22 -16.47 -3.35
CA PHE A 299 1.11 -17.07 -4.07
C PHE A 299 1.53 -18.44 -4.61
N THR A 300 0.84 -19.48 -4.17
CA THR A 300 1.12 -20.86 -4.58
C THR A 300 -0.10 -21.42 -5.30
N PHE A 301 0.04 -21.74 -6.57
CA PHE A 301 -1.02 -22.31 -7.42
C PHE A 301 -0.81 -23.82 -7.60
N ALA A 302 -1.88 -24.60 -7.54
CA ALA A 302 -1.87 -26.03 -7.77
C ALA A 302 -3.13 -26.47 -8.53
N ASP A 303 -2.97 -27.46 -9.42
CA ASP A 303 -4.12 -28.07 -10.10
C ASP A 303 -5.02 -28.75 -9.06
N SER A 304 -6.34 -28.52 -9.14
CA SER A 304 -7.27 -29.16 -8.23
C SER A 304 -7.39 -30.64 -8.58
N ILE A 305 -6.84 -31.52 -7.73
CA ILE A 305 -7.06 -32.96 -7.85
C ILE A 305 -8.48 -33.22 -7.34
N GLY A 306 -9.45 -33.19 -8.26
CA GLY A 306 -10.81 -33.60 -7.94
C GLY A 306 -10.79 -34.96 -7.26
N ALA A 307 -11.39 -35.07 -6.07
CA ALA A 307 -11.39 -36.28 -5.27
C ALA A 307 -11.80 -37.51 -6.13
N GLY A 308 -10.83 -38.38 -6.46
CA GLY A 308 -11.08 -39.70 -7.02
C GLY A 308 -10.77 -39.96 -8.52
N SER A 309 -9.99 -39.13 -9.23
CA SER A 309 -9.60 -39.46 -10.62
C SER A 309 -8.12 -39.80 -10.78
N ILE A 310 -7.83 -41.00 -11.29
CA ILE A 310 -6.48 -41.52 -11.64
C ILE A 310 -6.15 -41.23 -13.11
N VAL A 311 -6.71 -40.17 -13.69
CA VAL A 311 -6.40 -39.75 -15.06
C VAL A 311 -6.07 -38.27 -15.03
N ALA A 312 -4.90 -37.91 -15.56
CA ALA A 312 -4.49 -36.54 -15.84
C ALA A 312 -5.64 -35.85 -16.60
N ASP A 313 -6.35 -34.96 -15.92
CA ASP A 313 -7.53 -34.32 -16.50
C ASP A 313 -7.12 -33.00 -17.15
N ASN A 314 -7.71 -32.77 -18.31
CA ASN A 314 -7.42 -31.70 -19.23
C ASN A 314 -8.07 -30.38 -18.77
N GLY A 315 -7.82 -29.95 -17.53
CA GLY A 315 -8.30 -28.68 -16.98
C GLY A 315 -9.73 -28.67 -16.44
N ALA A 316 -10.36 -29.83 -16.19
CA ALA A 316 -11.75 -29.89 -15.72
C ALA A 316 -11.96 -29.64 -14.20
N GLY A 317 -10.90 -29.67 -13.38
CA GLY A 317 -10.98 -29.57 -11.92
C GLY A 317 -11.07 -28.16 -11.34
N GLY A 318 -10.82 -27.11 -12.13
CA GLY A 318 -10.46 -25.79 -11.58
C GLY A 318 -9.04 -25.81 -11.00
N MET A 319 -8.66 -24.71 -10.34
CA MET A 319 -7.32 -24.54 -9.77
C MET A 319 -7.44 -23.97 -8.36
N ASP A 320 -6.77 -24.60 -7.40
CA ASP A 320 -6.70 -24.09 -6.04
C ASP A 320 -5.43 -23.24 -5.90
N PHE A 321 -5.49 -22.19 -5.09
CA PHE A 321 -4.31 -21.40 -4.78
C PHE A 321 -4.31 -20.95 -3.34
N ALA A 322 -3.12 -20.84 -2.76
CA ALA A 322 -2.93 -20.40 -1.39
C ALA A 322 -2.04 -19.16 -1.36
N ILE A 323 -2.31 -18.26 -0.42
CA ILE A 323 -1.46 -17.13 -0.11
C ILE A 323 -0.87 -17.36 1.27
N THR A 324 0.44 -17.57 1.34
CA THR A 324 1.20 -17.55 2.60
C THR A 324 1.72 -16.14 2.81
N TYR A 325 1.54 -15.57 4.01
CA TYR A 325 1.84 -14.17 4.29
C TYR A 325 2.47 -13.99 5.66
N ALA A 326 3.30 -12.95 5.79
CA ALA A 326 3.91 -12.56 7.05
C ALA A 326 2.87 -11.89 7.97
N THR A 327 2.64 -12.46 9.15
CA THR A 327 1.66 -11.93 10.13
C THR A 327 2.11 -10.63 10.78
N ASP A 328 3.41 -10.33 10.69
CA ASP A 328 3.98 -9.03 11.04
C ASP A 328 3.34 -7.89 10.23
N LEU A 329 2.83 -8.17 9.02
CA LEU A 329 2.35 -7.16 8.07
C LEU A 329 0.85 -7.26 7.77
N PHE A 330 0.31 -8.47 7.64
CA PHE A 330 -1.03 -8.67 7.08
C PHE A 330 -1.95 -9.50 8.00
N ASP A 331 -3.22 -9.14 7.98
CA ASP A 331 -4.32 -9.92 8.54
C ASP A 331 -5.06 -10.73 7.47
N ASP A 332 -5.75 -11.79 7.89
CA ASP A 332 -6.50 -12.71 7.02
C ASP A 332 -7.47 -11.97 6.10
N LEU A 333 -8.14 -10.92 6.62
CA LEU A 333 -9.11 -10.13 5.87
C LEU A 333 -8.45 -9.34 4.73
N ARG A 334 -7.24 -8.81 4.95
CA ARG A 334 -6.47 -8.09 3.94
C ARG A 334 -6.05 -9.01 2.82
N VAL A 335 -5.54 -10.19 3.18
CA VAL A 335 -5.10 -11.22 2.24
C VAL A 335 -6.27 -11.77 1.43
N ALA A 336 -7.43 -11.98 2.06
CA ALA A 336 -8.65 -12.36 1.37
C ALA A 336 -9.10 -11.29 0.35
N ALA A 337 -8.96 -10.00 0.69
CA ALA A 337 -9.23 -8.92 -0.26
C ALA A 337 -8.27 -8.96 -1.46
N PHE A 338 -6.97 -9.18 -1.24
CA PHE A 338 -6.00 -9.34 -2.34
C PHE A 338 -6.33 -10.52 -3.25
N ALA A 339 -6.74 -11.65 -2.68
CA ALA A 339 -7.17 -12.81 -3.47
C ALA A 339 -8.41 -12.51 -4.34
N GLU A 340 -9.42 -11.85 -3.78
CA GLU A 340 -10.61 -11.44 -4.53
C GLU A 340 -10.30 -10.42 -5.63
N GLN A 341 -9.39 -9.48 -5.35
CA GLN A 341 -8.90 -8.51 -6.33
C GLN A 341 -8.15 -9.21 -7.48
N LEU A 342 -7.29 -10.19 -7.18
CA LEU A 342 -6.64 -11.01 -8.20
C LEU A 342 -7.68 -11.75 -9.06
N LEU A 343 -8.68 -12.35 -8.43
CA LEU A 343 -9.76 -13.05 -9.14
C LEU A 343 -10.58 -12.11 -10.03
N ARG A 344 -10.81 -10.85 -9.61
CA ARG A 344 -11.46 -9.83 -10.46
C ARG A 344 -10.61 -9.49 -11.68
N ILE A 345 -9.30 -9.30 -11.51
CA ILE A 345 -8.37 -9.06 -12.62
C ILE A 345 -8.41 -10.24 -13.58
N LEU A 346 -8.27 -11.47 -13.08
CA LEU A 346 -8.31 -12.68 -13.90
C LEU A 346 -9.63 -12.80 -14.69
N ARG A 347 -10.77 -12.46 -14.09
CA ARG A 347 -12.08 -12.46 -14.77
C ARG A 347 -12.16 -11.40 -15.86
N ALA A 348 -11.65 -10.19 -15.61
CA ALA A 348 -11.67 -9.09 -16.56
C ALA A 348 -10.82 -9.41 -17.80
N VAL A 349 -9.60 -9.92 -17.61
CA VAL A 349 -8.67 -10.16 -18.72
C VAL A 349 -9.06 -11.33 -19.61
N VAL A 350 -9.82 -12.32 -19.08
CA VAL A 350 -10.39 -13.37 -19.94
C VAL A 350 -11.65 -12.92 -20.67
N GLU A 351 -12.32 -11.86 -20.21
CA GLU A 351 -13.50 -11.27 -20.86
C GLU A 351 -13.09 -10.35 -22.00
N ASP A 352 -12.10 -9.50 -21.77
CA ASP A 352 -11.52 -8.63 -22.78
C ASP A 352 -10.00 -8.50 -22.59
N PRO A 353 -9.17 -9.23 -23.36
CA PRO A 353 -7.72 -9.10 -23.31
C PRO A 353 -7.20 -7.73 -23.73
N ALA A 354 -8.00 -6.93 -24.44
CA ALA A 354 -7.65 -5.57 -24.85
C ALA A 354 -7.99 -4.51 -23.78
N VAL A 355 -8.53 -4.92 -22.62
CA VAL A 355 -8.80 -4.02 -21.51
C VAL A 355 -7.53 -3.30 -21.07
N VAL A 356 -7.62 -1.99 -20.85
CA VAL A 356 -6.53 -1.18 -20.30
C VAL A 356 -6.33 -1.57 -18.84
N VAL A 357 -5.09 -1.90 -18.44
CA VAL A 357 -4.82 -2.47 -17.12
C VAL A 357 -5.24 -1.57 -15.96
N GLY A 358 -5.08 -0.26 -16.09
CA GLY A 358 -5.49 0.74 -15.09
C GLY A 358 -7.01 0.92 -14.95
N ASP A 359 -7.78 0.53 -15.97
CA ASP A 359 -9.24 0.59 -15.98
C ASP A 359 -9.89 -0.65 -15.37
N ILE A 360 -9.10 -1.68 -15.04
CA ILE A 360 -9.61 -2.89 -14.37
C ILE A 360 -10.05 -2.53 -12.95
N GLY A 361 -11.35 -2.69 -12.68
CA GLY A 361 -11.94 -2.47 -11.37
C GLY A 361 -11.52 -3.53 -10.35
N ILE A 362 -10.70 -3.15 -9.37
CA ILE A 362 -10.26 -4.04 -8.29
C ILE A 362 -11.17 -3.98 -7.05
N LEU A 363 -11.86 -2.86 -6.85
CA LEU A 363 -12.79 -2.69 -5.73
C LEU A 363 -14.08 -3.48 -5.96
N ASP A 364 -14.65 -4.01 -4.89
CA ASP A 364 -16.01 -4.53 -4.94
C ASP A 364 -17.07 -3.43 -4.95
N ASP A 365 -18.33 -3.81 -5.21
CA ASP A 365 -19.44 -2.85 -5.29
C ASP A 365 -19.67 -2.08 -3.98
N PHE A 366 -19.43 -2.73 -2.82
CA PHE A 366 -19.60 -2.13 -1.51
C PHE A 366 -18.45 -1.16 -1.18
N GLU A 367 -17.20 -1.55 -1.44
CA GLU A 367 -16.02 -0.70 -1.33
C GLU A 367 -16.16 0.53 -2.22
N ARG A 368 -16.64 0.34 -3.46
CA ARG A 368 -16.91 1.44 -4.37
C ARG A 368 -18.01 2.36 -3.86
N GLU A 369 -19.12 1.82 -3.36
CA GLU A 369 -20.20 2.62 -2.73
C GLU A 369 -19.67 3.40 -1.53
N LEU A 370 -18.86 2.78 -0.69
CA LEU A 370 -18.26 3.39 0.50
C LEU A 370 -17.41 4.61 0.12
N VAL A 371 -16.49 4.44 -0.84
CA VAL A 371 -15.55 5.48 -1.29
C VAL A 371 -16.26 6.59 -2.06
N VAL A 372 -17.17 6.25 -2.98
CA VAL A 372 -17.80 7.23 -3.87
C VAL A 372 -18.96 7.96 -3.19
N SER A 373 -19.71 7.28 -2.33
CA SER A 373 -20.93 7.83 -1.74
C SER A 373 -20.78 8.11 -0.25
N ARG A 374 -20.51 7.10 0.57
CA ARG A 374 -20.69 7.20 2.02
C ARG A 374 -19.62 8.06 2.71
N TRP A 375 -18.35 7.96 2.31
CA TRP A 375 -17.30 8.81 2.86
C TRP A 375 -17.39 10.27 2.41
N ASN A 376 -18.05 10.52 1.27
CA ASN A 376 -18.20 11.86 0.70
C ASN A 376 -19.46 12.59 1.17
N SER A 377 -20.28 11.99 2.03
CA SER A 377 -21.49 12.63 2.57
C SER A 377 -21.69 12.27 4.04
N LEU A 378 -21.72 13.29 4.89
CA LEU A 378 -22.17 13.19 6.29
C LEU A 378 -23.65 13.57 6.45
N GLY A 379 -24.38 13.77 5.36
CA GLY A 379 -25.76 14.24 5.34
C GLY A 379 -26.02 15.30 4.26
N ASP A 380 -27.23 15.86 4.29
CA ASP A 380 -27.62 16.96 3.41
C ASP A 380 -26.86 18.25 3.78
N ASP A 381 -26.50 19.02 2.75
CA ASP A 381 -25.98 20.37 2.94
C ASP A 381 -27.12 21.29 3.38
N VAL A 382 -27.14 21.66 4.66
CA VAL A 382 -28.22 22.49 5.25
C VAL A 382 -27.85 23.97 5.34
N ALA A 383 -26.68 24.34 4.80
CA ALA A 383 -26.21 25.71 4.78
C ALA A 383 -27.06 26.60 3.84
N PRO A 384 -27.58 27.74 4.32
CA PRO A 384 -28.31 28.66 3.47
C PRO A 384 -27.40 29.33 2.43
N ALA A 385 -27.82 29.34 1.16
CA ALA A 385 -26.99 29.77 0.03
C ALA A 385 -26.68 31.28 0.02
N ASP A 386 -27.59 32.12 0.52
CA ASP A 386 -27.53 33.58 0.41
C ASP A 386 -27.26 34.26 1.75
N VAL A 387 -26.68 33.54 2.72
CA VAL A 387 -26.35 34.07 4.05
C VAL A 387 -24.86 34.35 4.16
N THR A 388 -24.54 35.47 4.79
CA THR A 388 -23.17 35.90 5.10
C THR A 388 -22.86 35.70 6.59
N LEU A 389 -21.57 35.83 6.94
CA LEU A 389 -21.16 35.84 8.35
C LEU A 389 -21.71 37.07 9.09
N VAL A 390 -21.93 38.18 8.37
CA VAL A 390 -22.56 39.40 8.89
C VAL A 390 -24.00 39.13 9.29
N ASP A 391 -24.78 38.47 8.42
CA ASP A 391 -26.17 38.10 8.72
C ASP A 391 -26.27 37.20 9.97
N MET A 392 -25.37 36.22 10.10
CA MET A 392 -25.30 35.34 11.27
C MET A 392 -24.95 36.11 12.55
N PHE A 393 -24.01 37.07 12.46
CA PHE A 393 -23.60 37.89 13.58
C PHE A 393 -24.74 38.83 14.04
N GLU A 394 -25.33 39.58 13.13
CA GLU A 394 -26.43 40.51 13.43
C GLU A 394 -27.67 39.78 14.00
N ALA A 395 -27.95 38.57 13.53
CA ALA A 395 -28.99 37.72 14.12
C ALA A 395 -28.71 37.39 15.60
N GLN A 396 -27.46 37.10 15.96
CA GLN A 396 -27.07 36.86 17.36
C GLN A 396 -27.10 38.15 18.17
N VAL A 397 -26.70 39.30 17.60
CA VAL A 397 -26.80 40.61 18.28
C VAL A 397 -28.25 40.92 18.65
N ALA A 398 -29.19 40.71 17.71
CA ALA A 398 -30.61 40.92 17.94
C ALA A 398 -31.19 39.94 18.98
N ALA A 399 -30.79 38.67 18.93
CA ALA A 399 -31.34 37.62 19.79
C ALA A 399 -30.76 37.64 21.22
N ARG A 400 -29.48 37.99 21.37
CA ARG A 400 -28.73 37.81 22.62
C ARG A 400 -28.30 39.10 23.30
N GLY A 401 -28.41 40.27 22.65
CA GLY A 401 -28.36 41.60 23.28
C GLY A 401 -27.37 41.77 24.43
N ASP A 402 -27.84 41.62 25.66
CA ASP A 402 -27.06 41.88 26.88
C ASP A 402 -26.23 40.68 27.38
N ALA A 403 -26.34 39.52 26.72
CA ALA A 403 -25.48 38.37 26.98
C ALA A 403 -24.03 38.65 26.58
N VAL A 404 -23.09 38.10 27.33
CA VAL A 404 -21.64 38.23 27.05
C VAL A 404 -21.31 37.53 25.72
N ALA A 405 -20.73 38.28 24.78
CA ALA A 405 -20.29 37.79 23.48
C ALA A 405 -18.80 37.45 23.47
N VAL A 406 -17.97 38.36 24.01
CA VAL A 406 -16.50 38.22 24.02
C VAL A 406 -16.00 38.51 25.43
N ARG A 407 -15.06 37.70 25.91
CA ARG A 407 -14.34 37.92 27.16
C ARG A 407 -12.85 37.73 26.95
N PHE A 408 -12.07 38.70 27.41
CA PHE A 408 -10.61 38.64 27.37
C PHE A 408 -10.03 39.19 28.68
N GLY A 409 -9.38 38.32 29.46
CA GLY A 409 -8.97 38.65 30.83
C GLY A 409 -10.18 39.05 31.69
N ASP A 410 -10.12 40.27 32.21
CA ASP A 410 -11.17 40.89 33.04
C ASP A 410 -12.18 41.71 32.23
N GLU A 411 -11.92 41.97 30.94
CA GLU A 411 -12.88 42.66 30.06
C GLU A 411 -13.92 41.66 29.55
N SER A 412 -15.20 42.05 29.61
CA SER A 412 -16.32 41.32 29.02
C SER A 412 -17.22 42.29 28.27
N VAL A 413 -17.58 41.93 27.04
CA VAL A 413 -18.39 42.75 26.14
C VAL A 413 -19.64 41.96 25.73
N SER A 414 -20.80 42.56 25.92
CA SER A 414 -22.08 42.00 25.48
C SER A 414 -22.24 42.02 23.96
N TYR A 415 -23.16 41.23 23.42
CA TYR A 415 -23.49 41.27 21.99
C TYR A 415 -23.89 42.67 21.51
N ARG A 416 -24.65 43.42 22.32
CA ARG A 416 -25.08 44.79 22.01
C ARG A 416 -23.90 45.75 21.94
N GLU A 417 -22.99 45.69 22.92
CA GLU A 417 -21.79 46.53 22.96
C GLU A 417 -20.84 46.16 21.82
N LEU A 418 -20.64 44.87 21.55
CA LEU A 418 -19.82 44.37 20.45
C LEU A 418 -20.37 44.89 19.12
N GLY A 419 -21.67 44.71 18.87
CA GLY A 419 -22.33 45.21 17.67
C GLY A 419 -22.20 46.73 17.52
N SER A 420 -22.29 47.51 18.60
CA SER A 420 -22.08 48.97 18.54
C SER A 420 -20.63 49.32 18.13
N ARG A 421 -19.62 48.69 18.76
CA ARG A 421 -18.20 48.90 18.41
C ARG A 421 -17.90 48.51 16.96
N VAL A 422 -18.42 47.35 16.52
CA VAL A 422 -18.26 46.82 15.16
C VAL A 422 -18.84 47.78 14.12
N ARG A 423 -20.09 48.24 14.30
CA ARG A 423 -20.77 49.12 13.33
C ARG A 423 -20.10 50.49 13.22
N ARG A 424 -19.58 51.05 14.32
CA ARG A 424 -18.82 52.32 14.28
C ARG A 424 -17.50 52.18 13.51
N LEU A 425 -16.73 51.13 13.78
CA LEU A 425 -15.49 50.87 13.06
C LEU A 425 -15.77 50.54 11.58
N ALA A 426 -16.81 49.78 11.29
CA ALA A 426 -17.20 49.44 9.93
C ALA A 426 -17.54 50.67 9.08
N ARG A 427 -18.27 51.67 9.63
CA ARG A 427 -18.51 52.95 8.94
C ARG A 427 -17.22 53.70 8.63
N HIS A 428 -16.31 53.75 9.59
CA HIS A 428 -14.99 54.35 9.36
C HIS A 428 -14.21 53.62 8.25
N LEU A 429 -14.25 52.29 8.22
CA LEU A 429 -13.63 51.48 7.17
C LEU A 429 -14.26 51.73 5.78
N ILE A 430 -15.59 51.86 5.70
CA ILE A 430 -16.31 52.22 4.46
C ILE A 430 -15.83 53.58 3.93
N ASP A 431 -15.70 54.57 4.81
CA ASP A 431 -15.19 55.91 4.46
C ASP A 431 -13.76 55.84 3.88
N VAL A 432 -12.91 55.00 4.47
CA VAL A 432 -11.51 54.84 4.05
C VAL A 432 -11.37 54.10 2.72
N GLY A 433 -12.32 53.26 2.34
CA GLY A 433 -12.16 52.48 1.10
C GLY A 433 -12.87 51.16 1.02
N VAL A 434 -13.24 50.60 2.16
CA VAL A 434 -13.57 49.18 2.28
C VAL A 434 -14.94 48.88 1.70
N GLY A 435 -15.03 47.73 1.03
CA GLY A 435 -16.26 47.17 0.47
C GLY A 435 -16.04 45.75 -0.06
N PRO A 436 -17.06 45.16 -0.71
CA PRO A 436 -16.95 43.84 -1.34
C PRO A 436 -15.71 43.69 -2.22
N GLU A 437 -15.04 42.53 -2.12
CA GLU A 437 -13.78 42.19 -2.83
C GLU A 437 -12.54 43.02 -2.46
N SER A 438 -12.62 43.87 -1.42
CA SER A 438 -11.44 44.55 -0.87
C SER A 438 -10.90 43.82 0.35
N LEU A 439 -9.60 44.00 0.63
CA LEU A 439 -8.94 43.43 1.80
C LEU A 439 -8.57 44.49 2.84
N VAL A 440 -8.66 44.12 4.10
CA VAL A 440 -8.09 44.87 5.22
C VAL A 440 -7.14 43.96 5.97
N ALA A 441 -5.87 44.36 6.10
CA ALA A 441 -4.92 43.65 6.94
C ALA A 441 -5.21 43.97 8.41
N VAL A 442 -5.40 42.94 9.23
CA VAL A 442 -5.65 43.09 10.67
C VAL A 442 -4.42 42.57 11.41
N THR A 443 -3.66 43.51 11.97
CA THR A 443 -2.39 43.28 12.65
C THR A 443 -2.55 43.61 14.13
N LEU A 444 -3.28 42.76 14.86
CA LEU A 444 -3.60 42.98 16.27
C LEU A 444 -3.24 41.74 17.10
N PRO A 445 -2.74 41.91 18.34
CA PRO A 445 -2.62 40.80 19.27
C PRO A 445 -4.00 40.30 19.69
N ARG A 446 -4.06 39.16 20.40
CA ARG A 446 -5.32 38.63 20.94
C ARG A 446 -5.91 39.63 21.94
N SER A 447 -7.11 40.14 21.65
CA SER A 447 -7.84 41.11 22.47
C SER A 447 -9.32 41.12 22.06
N VAL A 448 -10.15 41.90 22.79
CA VAL A 448 -11.51 42.22 22.32
C VAL A 448 -11.47 42.98 21.00
N ASP A 449 -10.52 43.90 20.86
CA ASP A 449 -10.34 44.73 19.66
C ASP A 449 -10.03 43.92 18.41
N LEU A 450 -9.30 42.80 18.53
CA LEU A 450 -9.12 41.87 17.42
C LEU A 450 -10.48 41.36 16.89
N VAL A 451 -11.38 40.95 17.78
CA VAL A 451 -12.72 40.46 17.38
C VAL A 451 -13.54 41.60 16.76
N VAL A 452 -13.48 42.80 17.34
CA VAL A 452 -14.14 43.99 16.80
C VAL A 452 -13.62 44.30 15.39
N ALA A 453 -12.31 44.31 15.18
CA ALA A 453 -11.70 44.60 13.89
C ALA A 453 -12.09 43.58 12.81
N LEU A 454 -12.00 42.28 13.12
CA LEU A 454 -12.37 41.22 12.17
C LEU A 454 -13.85 41.34 11.75
N LEU A 455 -14.76 41.51 12.72
CA LEU A 455 -16.19 41.66 12.44
C LEU A 455 -16.50 42.99 11.72
N ALA A 456 -15.82 44.09 12.05
CA ALA A 456 -16.02 45.37 11.39
C ALA A 456 -15.58 45.38 9.92
N VAL A 457 -14.51 44.64 9.59
CA VAL A 457 -14.08 44.44 8.20
C VAL A 457 -15.17 43.71 7.41
N LEU A 458 -15.71 42.62 7.97
CA LEU A 458 -16.82 41.87 7.36
C LEU A 458 -18.08 42.74 7.22
N GLU A 459 -18.44 43.50 8.27
CA GLU A 459 -19.62 44.37 8.31
C GLU A 459 -19.54 45.49 7.26
N ALA A 460 -18.34 46.05 7.03
CA ALA A 460 -18.05 46.98 5.95
C ALA A 460 -18.13 46.35 4.55
N GLY A 461 -18.17 45.02 4.48
CA GLY A 461 -18.23 44.21 3.27
C GLY A 461 -16.87 43.74 2.75
N GLY A 462 -15.77 44.05 3.44
CA GLY A 462 -14.43 43.61 3.04
C GLY A 462 -14.06 42.24 3.59
N GLY A 463 -12.99 41.65 3.04
CA GLY A 463 -12.35 40.47 3.59
C GLY A 463 -11.20 40.84 4.52
N TYR A 464 -11.04 40.15 5.65
CA TYR A 464 -9.88 40.38 6.52
C TYR A 464 -8.69 39.50 6.12
N LEU A 465 -7.49 40.06 6.24
CA LEU A 465 -6.22 39.34 6.16
C LEU A 465 -5.57 39.40 7.55
N PRO A 466 -5.59 38.31 8.34
CA PRO A 466 -4.96 38.32 9.65
C PRO A 466 -3.43 38.28 9.48
N VAL A 467 -2.74 39.21 10.13
CA VAL A 467 -1.28 39.30 10.14
C VAL A 467 -0.82 39.25 11.60
N ASP A 468 0.03 38.27 11.94
CA ASP A 468 0.59 38.20 13.29
C ASP A 468 1.64 39.32 13.46
N PRO A 469 1.44 40.27 14.40
CA PRO A 469 2.40 41.36 14.64
C PRO A 469 3.79 40.86 15.06
N ASN A 470 3.89 39.64 15.59
CA ASN A 470 5.17 39.04 16.00
C ASN A 470 5.90 38.33 14.84
N SER A 471 5.33 38.33 13.64
CA SER A 471 6.00 37.77 12.46
C SER A 471 7.23 38.61 12.08
N PRO A 472 8.25 38.00 11.46
CA PRO A 472 9.38 38.76 10.92
C PRO A 472 8.90 39.85 9.95
N ALA A 473 9.54 41.03 9.99
CA ALA A 473 9.15 42.19 9.19
C ALA A 473 9.06 41.88 7.69
N GLU A 474 10.00 41.09 7.15
CA GLU A 474 10.00 40.64 5.74
C GLU A 474 8.73 39.84 5.39
N ARG A 475 8.22 39.03 6.33
CA ARG A 475 6.99 38.27 6.14
C ARG A 475 5.77 39.20 6.12
N ILE A 476 5.71 40.16 7.03
CA ILE A 476 4.63 41.15 7.09
C ILE A 476 4.62 42.00 5.81
N GLU A 477 5.80 42.49 5.39
CA GLU A 477 5.98 43.25 4.16
C GLU A 477 5.52 42.44 2.94
N PHE A 478 5.91 41.17 2.84
CA PHE A 478 5.47 40.27 1.78
C PHE A 478 3.94 40.12 1.76
N LEU A 479 3.31 39.79 2.89
CA LEU A 479 1.87 39.56 2.97
C LEU A 479 1.07 40.80 2.56
N VAL A 480 1.45 41.96 3.07
CA VAL A 480 0.75 43.22 2.76
C VAL A 480 1.00 43.66 1.32
N SER A 481 2.21 43.46 0.79
CA SER A 481 2.53 43.82 -0.60
C SER A 481 1.82 42.92 -1.61
N ASP A 482 1.70 41.62 -1.33
CA ASP A 482 1.04 40.65 -2.19
C ASP A 482 -0.49 40.81 -2.15
N ALA A 483 -1.06 41.00 -0.96
CA ALA A 483 -2.52 41.14 -0.79
C ALA A 483 -3.08 42.51 -1.16
N GLN A 484 -2.23 43.56 -1.19
CA GLN A 484 -2.60 44.94 -1.51
C GLN A 484 -3.88 45.42 -0.76
N PRO A 485 -3.92 45.34 0.58
CA PRO A 485 -5.10 45.72 1.33
C PRO A 485 -5.36 47.22 1.21
N VAL A 486 -6.64 47.59 1.27
CA VAL A 486 -7.11 48.99 1.26
C VAL A 486 -6.69 49.75 2.51
N ALA A 487 -6.56 49.04 3.63
CA ALA A 487 -6.07 49.58 4.90
C ALA A 487 -5.44 48.49 5.76
N VAL A 488 -4.63 48.91 6.73
CA VAL A 488 -4.14 48.09 7.83
C VAL A 488 -4.78 48.59 9.13
N VAL A 489 -5.32 47.68 9.93
CA VAL A 489 -5.81 47.95 11.28
C VAL A 489 -4.80 47.41 12.29
N THR A 490 -4.33 48.27 13.20
CA THR A 490 -3.32 47.94 14.22
C THR A 490 -3.54 48.77 15.49
N HIS A 491 -2.74 48.55 16.53
CA HIS A 491 -2.59 49.47 17.66
C HIS A 491 -1.33 50.31 17.52
N SER A 492 -1.35 51.53 18.07
CA SER A 492 -0.22 52.46 17.99
C SER A 492 1.01 52.06 18.81
N GLY A 493 0.86 51.06 19.68
CA GLY A 493 1.94 50.46 20.47
C GLY A 493 2.65 49.29 19.80
N GLU A 494 2.17 48.81 18.65
CA GLU A 494 2.79 47.70 17.92
C GLU A 494 3.96 48.23 17.08
N ASP A 495 5.17 47.69 17.28
CA ASP A 495 6.37 48.05 16.52
C ASP A 495 6.42 47.27 15.20
N VAL A 496 5.48 47.58 14.29
CA VAL A 496 5.34 46.92 12.99
C VAL A 496 5.48 47.95 11.87
N SER A 497 6.42 47.71 10.95
CA SER A 497 6.59 48.52 9.74
C SER A 497 5.77 47.92 8.60
N PHE A 498 4.91 48.74 7.97
CA PHE A 498 4.13 48.38 6.80
C PHE A 498 4.71 49.00 5.52
N PRO A 499 4.45 48.40 4.34
CA PRO A 499 4.80 49.01 3.06
C PRO A 499 4.24 50.43 2.91
N GLY A 500 5.04 51.34 2.34
CA GLY A 500 4.64 52.73 2.16
C GLY A 500 3.42 52.88 1.25
N GLY A 501 2.43 53.67 1.68
CA GLY A 501 1.25 54.02 0.89
C GLY A 501 -0.04 53.29 1.27
N VAL A 502 0.01 52.28 2.14
CA VAL A 502 -1.19 51.66 2.71
C VAL A 502 -1.68 52.49 3.92
N PRO A 503 -2.94 52.96 3.95
CA PRO A 503 -3.51 53.62 5.11
C PRO A 503 -3.44 52.75 6.37
N VAL A 504 -2.94 53.30 7.48
CA VAL A 504 -2.87 52.62 8.77
C VAL A 504 -3.88 53.24 9.73
N ILE A 505 -4.75 52.41 10.28
CA ILE A 505 -5.78 52.76 11.25
C ILE A 505 -5.31 52.25 12.62
N GLU A 506 -4.85 53.17 13.46
CA GLU A 506 -4.49 52.91 14.85
C GLU A 506 -5.77 52.92 15.72
N LEU A 507 -6.26 51.74 16.08
CA LEU A 507 -7.57 51.53 16.69
C LEU A 507 -7.71 52.20 18.07
N ASP A 508 -6.59 52.37 18.78
CA ASP A 508 -6.49 53.05 20.07
C ASP A 508 -6.40 54.58 19.96
N ARG A 509 -6.22 55.14 18.75
CA ARG A 509 -6.14 56.59 18.50
C ARG A 509 -7.30 57.15 17.70
N VAL A 510 -8.06 56.31 17.00
CA VAL A 510 -9.22 56.74 16.22
C VAL A 510 -10.40 57.06 17.14
N ASP A 511 -10.90 58.30 17.08
CA ASP A 511 -12.10 58.70 17.84
C ASP A 511 -13.37 58.33 17.07
N LEU A 512 -14.01 57.25 17.51
CA LEU A 512 -15.27 56.76 16.95
C LEU A 512 -16.49 57.12 17.82
N SER A 513 -16.31 57.93 18.87
CA SER A 513 -17.38 58.21 19.84
C SER A 513 -18.59 58.93 19.24
N GLY A 514 -18.37 59.74 18.20
CA GLY A 514 -19.40 60.46 17.44
C GLY A 514 -19.93 59.72 16.22
N VAL A 515 -19.45 58.51 15.92
CA VAL A 515 -19.89 57.71 14.77
C VAL A 515 -21.19 56.97 15.13
N ASP A 516 -22.14 56.98 14.20
CA ASP A 516 -23.42 56.27 14.37
C ASP A 516 -23.19 54.75 14.50
N ASP A 517 -23.89 54.14 15.46
CA ASP A 517 -23.88 52.71 15.70
C ASP A 517 -25.19 52.02 15.28
N ALA A 518 -26.06 52.66 14.51
CA ALA A 518 -27.19 51.98 13.86
C ALA A 518 -26.74 50.84 12.93
N PRO A 519 -27.59 49.81 12.65
CA PRO A 519 -27.28 48.78 11.65
C PRO A 519 -26.86 49.39 10.30
N ILE A 520 -25.86 48.82 9.63
CA ILE A 520 -25.37 49.31 8.33
C ILE A 520 -26.27 48.76 7.23
N LEU A 521 -26.88 49.68 6.47
CA LEU A 521 -27.69 49.34 5.31
C LEU A 521 -26.81 49.10 4.08
N ASP A 522 -27.26 48.26 3.15
CA ASP A 522 -26.53 48.01 1.90
C ASP A 522 -26.26 49.27 1.08
N ALA A 523 -27.13 50.28 1.17
CA ALA A 523 -26.93 51.56 0.50
C ALA A 523 -25.80 52.41 1.10
N GLU A 524 -25.37 52.11 2.33
CA GLU A 524 -24.20 52.73 2.96
C GLU A 524 -22.89 52.05 2.50
N ARG A 525 -22.94 50.79 2.05
CA ARG A 525 -21.77 50.05 1.55
C ARG A 525 -21.40 50.51 0.14
N ARG A 526 -20.14 50.29 -0.24
CA ARG A 526 -19.65 50.64 -1.59
C ARG A 526 -20.22 49.75 -2.70
N ALA A 527 -20.67 48.54 -2.35
CA ALA A 527 -21.41 47.62 -3.20
C ALA A 527 -22.23 46.66 -2.33
N THR A 528 -23.19 45.96 -2.93
CA THR A 528 -23.98 44.93 -2.25
C THR A 528 -23.06 43.80 -1.78
N LEU A 529 -23.17 43.45 -0.50
CA LEU A 529 -22.50 42.28 0.08
C LEU A 529 -23.35 41.04 -0.16
N GLY A 530 -22.73 39.96 -0.63
CA GLY A 530 -23.38 38.67 -0.84
C GLY A 530 -22.49 37.51 -0.37
N SER A 531 -23.09 36.32 -0.30
CA SER A 531 -22.42 35.10 0.21
C SER A 531 -21.22 34.65 -0.64
N THR A 532 -21.13 35.09 -1.89
CA THR A 532 -19.99 34.82 -2.77
C THR A 532 -18.83 35.77 -2.58
N ASN A 533 -19.01 36.87 -1.84
CA ASN A 533 -17.94 37.81 -1.59
C ASN A 533 -16.93 37.28 -0.58
N LEU A 534 -15.71 37.78 -0.68
CA LEU A 534 -14.59 37.42 0.18
C LEU A 534 -14.87 37.76 1.65
N ALA A 535 -14.75 36.76 2.54
CA ALA A 535 -14.80 36.97 3.98
C ALA A 535 -13.40 37.11 4.57
N TYR A 536 -12.45 36.28 4.13
CA TYR A 536 -11.07 36.38 4.61
C TYR A 536 -10.06 35.71 3.69
N VAL A 537 -8.79 36.05 3.89
CA VAL A 537 -7.64 35.43 3.22
C VAL A 537 -6.69 34.88 4.26
N ILE A 538 -6.36 33.58 4.16
CA ILE A 538 -5.32 32.95 4.98
C ILE A 538 -4.15 32.55 4.09
N TYR A 539 -2.95 33.01 4.45
CA TYR A 539 -1.73 32.57 3.76
C TYR A 539 -1.24 31.24 4.30
N THR A 540 -0.93 30.32 3.39
CA THR A 540 -0.33 29.02 3.69
C THR A 540 1.09 28.95 3.14
N SER A 541 1.92 28.05 3.69
CA SER A 541 3.25 27.76 3.13
C SER A 541 3.07 27.12 1.75
N GLY A 542 3.36 27.87 0.68
CA GLY A 542 3.35 27.31 -0.66
C GLY A 542 4.47 26.30 -0.84
N SER A 543 4.20 25.21 -1.57
CA SER A 543 5.20 24.21 -1.96
C SER A 543 6.42 24.80 -2.69
N THR A 544 6.27 25.99 -3.27
CA THR A 544 7.32 26.76 -3.94
C THR A 544 8.16 27.63 -3.00
N GLY A 545 7.97 27.52 -1.68
CA GLY A 545 8.64 28.34 -0.65
C GLY A 545 8.07 29.76 -0.50
N ARG A 546 7.20 30.21 -1.42
CA ARG A 546 6.49 31.49 -1.32
C ARG A 546 5.08 31.27 -0.75
N PRO A 547 4.68 31.99 0.31
CA PRO A 547 3.32 31.87 0.85
C PRO A 547 2.26 32.23 -0.20
N LYS A 548 1.09 31.57 -0.15
CA LYS A 548 -0.04 31.82 -1.06
C LYS A 548 -1.29 32.16 -0.26
N GLY A 549 -1.97 33.24 -0.63
CA GLY A 549 -3.25 33.62 -0.02
C GLY A 549 -4.39 32.74 -0.51
N VAL A 550 -5.08 32.08 0.40
CA VAL A 550 -6.29 31.30 0.12
C VAL A 550 -7.50 32.20 0.38
N LEU A 551 -8.24 32.53 -0.68
CA LEU A 551 -9.43 33.37 -0.63
C LEU A 551 -10.64 32.54 -0.19
N ILE A 552 -11.27 32.93 0.92
CA ILE A 552 -12.44 32.23 1.47
C ILE A 552 -13.67 33.16 1.42
N PRO A 553 -14.65 32.87 0.55
CA PRO A 553 -15.93 33.57 0.55
C PRO A 553 -16.77 33.27 1.78
N HIS A 554 -17.72 34.15 2.09
CA HIS A 554 -18.67 33.98 3.20
C HIS A 554 -19.38 32.62 3.18
N ARG A 555 -19.90 32.19 2.03
CA ARG A 555 -20.63 30.92 1.89
C ARG A 555 -19.82 29.72 2.37
N ASN A 556 -18.49 29.72 2.21
CA ASN A 556 -17.64 28.60 2.62
C ASN A 556 -17.57 28.51 4.15
N ALA A 557 -17.38 29.65 4.81
CA ALA A 557 -17.33 29.72 6.27
C ALA A 557 -18.70 29.42 6.90
N VAL A 558 -19.78 29.99 6.35
CA VAL A 558 -21.16 29.71 6.77
C VAL A 558 -21.48 28.22 6.62
N ARG A 559 -21.14 27.64 5.46
CA ARG A 559 -21.36 26.22 5.20
C ARG A 559 -20.62 25.32 6.18
N LEU A 560 -19.37 25.66 6.52
CA LEU A 560 -18.62 24.94 7.55
C LEU A 560 -19.32 25.04 8.92
N MET A 561 -19.67 26.24 9.37
CA MET A 561 -20.30 26.43 10.69
C MET A 561 -21.65 25.71 10.79
N VAL A 562 -22.53 25.90 9.80
CA VAL A 562 -23.89 25.34 9.81
C VAL A 562 -23.88 23.82 9.71
N ASN A 563 -23.07 23.23 8.82
CA ASN A 563 -23.04 21.78 8.68
C ASN A 563 -22.34 21.06 9.84
N THR A 564 -21.62 21.79 10.70
CA THR A 564 -20.93 21.21 11.85
C THR A 564 -21.61 21.50 13.19
N GLU A 565 -22.66 22.34 13.21
CA GLU A 565 -23.43 22.69 14.41
C GLU A 565 -24.02 21.45 15.11
N SER A 566 -24.56 20.49 14.35
CA SER A 566 -25.11 19.26 14.93
C SER A 566 -24.06 18.37 15.62
N VAL A 567 -22.78 18.56 15.29
CA VAL A 567 -21.66 17.76 15.82
C VAL A 567 -21.02 18.44 17.03
N TYR A 568 -20.83 19.76 16.98
CA TYR A 568 -20.05 20.50 17.99
C TYR A 568 -20.87 21.45 18.88
N GLY A 569 -22.16 21.65 18.59
CA GLY A 569 -23.01 22.68 19.20
C GLY A 569 -22.70 24.06 18.64
#